data_AF-A0A930AQ60-F1
#
_entry.id   AF-A0A930AQ60-F1
#
_cell.length_a   1.000
_cell.length_b   1.000
_cell.length_c   1.000
_cell.angle_alpha   90.00
_cell.angle_beta   90.00
_cell.angle_gamma   90.00
#
_symmetry.space_group_name_H-M   'P 1'
#
loop_
_entity.id
_entity.type
_entity.pdbx_description
1 polymer ?
#
loop_
_entity_poly.entity_id
_entity_poly.type
_entity_poly.pdbx_seq_one_letter_code
_entity_poly.pdbx_strand_id
1 'polypeptide(L)'
;LILLIRTIPALIWALVWIRVTGPGPFCGVVTQSVCSIGMISKMYITAIEDLNTGILESLDAAGCTTFQKIRCGILPQLSASFISTAIYRFDINLKDATILGIVGAGGIGSPLNNAISSGKWSNVGAFLLTLILLVILIEYCSTKVRARLAHGRK
;
A
#
# COMPACT_ATOMS: atom_id res chain seq x y z
N LEU A 1 -19.61 -2.41 1.13
CA LEU A 1 -18.82 -1.36 0.45
C LEU A 1 -17.37 -1.77 0.19
N ILE A 2 -16.60 -2.18 1.22
CA ILE A 2 -15.18 -2.54 1.08
C ILE A 2 -14.94 -3.74 0.13
N LEU A 3 -15.83 -4.74 0.13
CA LEU A 3 -15.75 -5.87 -0.80
C LEU A 3 -15.94 -5.44 -2.27
N LEU A 4 -16.84 -4.49 -2.55
CA LEU A 4 -17.07 -3.98 -3.91
C LEU A 4 -15.83 -3.28 -4.50
N ILE A 5 -15.10 -2.53 -3.68
CA ILE A 5 -13.84 -1.86 -4.09
C ILE A 5 -12.74 -2.88 -4.41
N ARG A 6 -12.77 -4.07 -3.79
CA ARG A 6 -11.77 -5.13 -4.01
C ARG A 6 -12.10 -6.08 -5.15
N THR A 7 -13.38 -6.26 -5.48
CA THR A 7 -13.80 -7.14 -6.59
C THR A 7 -13.43 -6.54 -7.95
N ILE A 8 -13.38 -5.22 -8.04
CA ILE A 8 -13.05 -4.50 -9.27
C ILE A 8 -11.54 -4.27 -9.32
N PRO A 9 -10.81 -4.80 -10.31
CA PRO A 9 -9.39 -4.53 -10.48
C PRO A 9 -9.09 -3.03 -10.58
N ALA A 10 -7.94 -2.60 -10.05
CA ALA A 10 -7.49 -1.20 -10.11
C ALA A 10 -7.41 -0.65 -11.56
N LEU A 11 -7.15 -1.52 -12.53
CA LEU A 11 -7.20 -1.22 -13.97
C LEU A 11 -8.57 -0.69 -14.42
N ILE A 12 -9.66 -1.28 -13.94
CA ILE A 12 -11.01 -0.84 -14.32
C ILE A 12 -11.29 0.55 -13.73
N TRP A 13 -10.92 0.76 -12.46
CA TRP A 13 -11.01 2.08 -11.83
C TRP A 13 -10.19 3.12 -12.59
N ALA A 14 -8.98 2.77 -13.05
CA ALA A 14 -8.15 3.64 -13.86
C ALA A 14 -8.85 4.07 -15.15
N LEU A 15 -9.43 3.12 -15.89
CA LEU A 15 -10.13 3.40 -17.15
C LEU A 15 -11.33 4.34 -16.95
N VAL A 16 -12.08 4.17 -15.85
CA VAL A 16 -13.18 5.07 -15.48
C VAL A 16 -12.64 6.47 -15.20
N TRP A 17 -11.59 6.59 -14.39
CA TRP A 17 -11.00 7.89 -14.05
C TRP A 17 -10.32 8.59 -15.23
N ILE A 18 -9.74 7.85 -16.18
CA ILE A 18 -9.19 8.41 -17.43
C ILE A 18 -10.28 9.12 -18.22
N ARG A 19 -11.52 8.58 -18.25
CA ARG A 19 -12.63 9.23 -18.96
C ARG A 19 -13.13 10.50 -18.27
N VAL A 20 -13.02 10.58 -16.95
CA VAL A 20 -13.48 11.73 -16.16
C VAL A 20 -12.43 12.84 -16.11
N THR A 21 -11.17 12.48 -15.85
CA THR A 21 -10.07 13.42 -15.58
C THR A 21 -9.08 13.58 -16.73
N GLY A 22 -9.16 12.71 -17.74
CA GLY A 22 -8.17 12.61 -18.81
C GLY A 22 -6.98 11.70 -18.44
N PRO A 23 -6.16 11.32 -19.43
CA PRO A 23 -4.91 10.61 -19.18
C PRO A 23 -3.91 11.53 -18.47
N GLY A 24 -3.32 11.05 -17.38
CA GLY A 24 -2.31 11.80 -16.65
C GLY A 24 -2.13 11.34 -15.21
N PRO A 25 -1.09 11.84 -14.50
CA PRO A 25 -0.73 11.36 -13.16
C PRO A 25 -1.85 11.52 -12.12
N PHE A 26 -2.70 12.54 -12.30
CA PHE A 26 -3.84 12.78 -11.42
C PHE A 26 -4.82 11.60 -11.40
N CYS A 27 -5.11 11.01 -12.57
CA CYS A 27 -5.95 9.83 -12.69
C CYS A 27 -5.39 8.65 -11.87
N GLY A 28 -4.08 8.42 -11.95
CA GLY A 28 -3.39 7.38 -11.20
C GLY A 28 -3.48 7.60 -9.69
N VAL A 29 -3.28 8.83 -9.21
CA VAL A 29 -3.40 9.16 -7.77
C VAL A 29 -4.82 8.93 -7.26
N VAL A 30 -5.85 9.36 -8.00
CA VAL A 30 -7.25 9.16 -7.60
C VAL A 30 -7.59 7.67 -7.60
N THR A 31 -7.22 6.95 -8.65
CA THR A 31 -7.40 5.49 -8.75
C THR A 31 -6.77 4.78 -7.56
N GLN A 32 -5.49 5.08 -7.28
CA GLN A 32 -4.78 4.42 -6.19
C GLN A 32 -5.36 4.78 -4.83
N SER A 33 -5.83 6.02 -4.64
CA SER A 33 -6.46 6.46 -3.39
C SER A 33 -7.74 5.69 -3.09
N VAL A 34 -8.61 5.54 -4.10
CA VAL A 34 -9.88 4.79 -3.94
C VAL A 34 -9.62 3.32 -3.61
N CYS A 35 -8.74 2.66 -4.37
CA CYS A 35 -8.37 1.26 -4.12
C CYS A 35 -7.67 1.09 -2.75
N SER A 36 -6.85 2.07 -2.39
CA SER A 36 -6.12 2.11 -1.13
C SER A 36 -7.04 2.14 0.08
N ILE A 37 -8.01 3.07 0.11
CA ILE A 37 -8.89 3.28 1.27
C ILE A 37 -9.64 1.99 1.62
N GLY A 38 -10.16 1.28 0.63
CA GLY A 38 -10.87 0.02 0.85
C GLY A 38 -10.01 -1.03 1.56
N MET A 39 -8.76 -1.21 1.12
CA MET A 39 -7.85 -2.19 1.73
C MET A 39 -7.35 -1.76 3.11
N ILE A 40 -7.04 -0.47 3.33
CA ILE A 40 -6.62 0.04 4.65
C ILE A 40 -7.68 -0.26 5.69
N SER A 41 -8.92 0.12 5.40
CA SER A 41 -10.00 0.04 6.38
C SER A 41 -10.16 -1.39 6.89
N LYS A 42 -10.11 -2.39 6.01
CA LYS A 42 -10.18 -3.79 6.46
C LYS A 42 -8.94 -4.21 7.25
N MET A 43 -7.75 -3.84 6.83
CA MET A 43 -6.51 -4.18 7.53
C MET A 43 -6.45 -3.57 8.93
N TYR A 44 -6.90 -2.32 9.09
CA TYR A 44 -6.98 -1.67 10.39
C TYR A 44 -8.06 -2.27 11.29
N ILE A 45 -9.24 -2.60 10.74
CA ILE A 45 -10.27 -3.33 11.50
C ILE A 45 -9.72 -4.66 12.01
N THR A 46 -9.08 -5.45 11.15
CA THR A 46 -8.49 -6.74 11.55
C THR A 46 -7.35 -6.57 12.56
N ALA A 47 -6.53 -5.53 12.43
CA ALA A 47 -5.50 -5.24 13.44
C ALA A 47 -6.09 -4.85 14.81
N ILE A 48 -7.29 -4.24 14.83
CA ILE A 48 -8.01 -3.91 16.07
C ILE A 48 -8.71 -5.16 16.64
N GLU A 49 -9.28 -6.02 15.80
CA GLU A 49 -9.91 -7.28 16.19
C GLU A 49 -8.89 -8.29 16.78
N ASP A 50 -7.64 -8.26 16.30
CA ASP A 50 -6.55 -9.14 16.74
C ASP A 50 -5.85 -8.65 18.03
N LEU A 51 -6.35 -7.57 18.65
CA LEU A 51 -5.72 -6.98 19.82
C LEU A 51 -5.88 -7.91 21.05
N ASN A 52 -4.78 -8.15 21.78
CA ASN A 52 -4.81 -9.06 22.93
C ASN A 52 -5.58 -8.44 24.10
N THR A 53 -6.76 -8.98 24.37
CA THR A 53 -7.64 -8.56 25.47
C THR A 53 -7.03 -8.78 26.86
N GLY A 54 -6.10 -9.73 27.00
CA GLY A 54 -5.42 -9.99 28.29
C GLY A 54 -4.56 -8.82 28.76
N ILE A 55 -3.93 -8.07 27.86
CA ILE A 55 -3.16 -6.86 28.23
C ILE A 55 -4.11 -5.73 28.69
N LEU A 56 -5.30 -5.66 28.09
CA LEU A 56 -6.34 -4.72 28.50
C LEU A 56 -6.91 -5.05 29.88
N GLU A 57 -7.22 -6.32 30.15
CA GLU A 57 -7.67 -6.79 31.47
C GLU A 57 -6.61 -6.58 32.56
N SER A 58 -5.33 -6.78 32.22
CA SER A 58 -4.20 -6.52 33.13
C SER A 58 -4.11 -5.04 33.53
N LEU A 59 -4.29 -4.14 32.57
CA LEU A 59 -4.30 -2.69 32.82
C LEU A 59 -5.55 -2.24 33.58
N ASP A 60 -6.67 -2.95 33.41
CA ASP A 60 -7.88 -2.75 34.22
C ASP A 60 -7.66 -3.15 35.68
N ALA A 61 -7.06 -4.33 35.92
CA ALA A 61 -6.72 -4.80 37.26
C ALA A 61 -5.72 -3.87 37.97
N ALA A 62 -4.87 -3.16 37.22
CA ALA A 62 -3.96 -2.14 37.73
C ALA A 62 -4.63 -0.78 38.06
N GLY A 63 -5.95 -0.63 37.84
CA GLY A 63 -6.70 0.59 38.13
C GLY A 63 -6.42 1.73 37.14
N CYS A 64 -5.90 1.44 35.94
CA CYS A 64 -5.58 2.48 34.96
C CYS A 64 -6.83 3.17 34.40
N THR A 65 -6.75 4.49 34.21
CA THR A 65 -7.79 5.25 33.49
C THR A 65 -7.84 4.87 32.01
N THR A 66 -9.00 5.04 31.37
CA THR A 66 -9.21 4.72 29.94
C THR A 66 -8.16 5.36 29.02
N PHE A 67 -7.71 6.58 29.34
CA PHE A 67 -6.70 7.29 28.57
C PHE A 67 -5.30 6.66 28.68
N GLN A 68 -4.94 6.14 29.87
CA GLN A 68 -3.70 5.38 30.09
C GLN A 68 -3.72 4.03 29.36
N LYS A 69 -4.86 3.33 29.35
CA LYS A 69 -5.01 2.06 28.61
C LYS A 69 -4.77 2.23 27.11
N ILE A 70 -5.34 3.29 26.53
CA ILE A 70 -5.16 3.59 25.10
C ILE A 70 -3.69 3.87 24.79
N ARG A 71 -3.03 4.72 25.60
CA ARG A 71 -1.66 5.16 25.32
C ARG A 71 -0.60 4.08 25.61
N CYS A 72 -0.74 3.30 26.68
CA CYS A 72 0.28 2.34 27.11
C CYS A 72 -0.01 0.88 26.71
N GLY A 73 -1.27 0.53 26.44
CA GLY A 73 -1.65 -0.81 25.99
C GLY A 73 -1.89 -0.88 24.49
N ILE A 74 -2.90 -0.14 24.02
CA ILE A 74 -3.43 -0.26 22.66
C ILE A 74 -2.48 0.35 21.61
N LEU A 75 -2.01 1.58 21.84
CA LEU A 75 -1.18 2.31 20.88
C LEU A 75 0.14 1.59 20.54
N PRO A 76 0.94 1.09 21.50
CA PRO A 76 2.18 0.36 21.17
C PRO A 76 1.90 -0.95 20.43
N GLN A 77 0.85 -1.70 20.80
CA GLN A 77 0.47 -2.95 20.11
C GLN A 77 0.03 -2.70 18.67
N LEU A 78 -0.82 -1.69 18.43
CA LEU A 78 -1.28 -1.35 17.09
C LEU A 78 -0.18 -0.72 16.23
N SER A 79 0.75 0.03 16.82
CA SER A 79 1.77 0.76 16.06
C SER A 79 2.63 -0.16 15.18
N ALA A 80 3.05 -1.32 15.69
CA ALA A 80 3.84 -2.28 14.92
C ALA A 80 3.05 -2.87 13.73
N SER A 81 1.76 -3.17 13.95
CA SER A 81 0.86 -3.69 12.92
C SER A 81 0.52 -2.64 11.86
N PHE A 82 0.27 -1.39 12.28
CA PHE A 82 0.00 -0.26 11.38
C PHE A 82 1.20 0.09 10.51
N ILE A 83 2.40 0.17 11.08
CA ILE A 83 3.62 0.45 10.30
C ILE A 83 3.86 -0.69 9.29
N SER A 84 3.73 -1.95 9.74
CA SER A 84 3.88 -3.10 8.85
C SER A 84 2.86 -3.07 7.70
N THR A 85 1.61 -2.73 8.00
CA THR A 85 0.54 -2.60 7.00
C THR A 85 0.83 -1.45 6.03
N ALA A 86 1.31 -0.31 6.53
CA ALA A 86 1.67 0.84 5.70
C ALA A 86 2.79 0.51 4.71
N ILE A 87 3.85 -0.16 5.16
CA ILE A 87 4.97 -0.59 4.30
C ILE A 87 4.50 -1.55 3.21
N TYR A 88 3.69 -2.55 3.56
CA TYR A 88 3.16 -3.51 2.58
C TYR A 88 2.24 -2.86 1.55
N ARG A 89 1.42 -1.91 2.00
CA ARG A 89 0.57 -1.17 1.08
C ARG A 89 1.35 -0.23 0.19
N PHE A 90 2.42 0.37 0.69
CA PHE A 90 3.31 1.17 -0.14
C PHE A 90 3.92 0.33 -1.28
N ASP A 91 4.38 -0.89 -0.97
CA ASP A 91 4.91 -1.82 -1.96
C ASP A 91 3.88 -2.20 -3.05
N ILE A 92 2.66 -2.58 -2.65
CA ILE A 92 1.58 -2.86 -3.60
C ILE A 92 1.25 -1.62 -4.44
N ASN A 93 1.12 -0.46 -3.81
CA ASN A 93 0.79 0.78 -4.51
C ASN A 93 1.85 1.14 -5.56
N LEU A 94 3.12 0.82 -5.31
CA LEU A 94 4.22 1.09 -6.22
C LEU A 94 4.20 0.16 -7.46
N LYS A 95 3.81 -1.11 -7.25
CA LYS A 95 3.56 -2.07 -8.34
C LYS A 95 2.35 -1.67 -9.18
N ASP A 96 1.25 -1.32 -8.52
CA ASP A 96 0.05 -0.82 -9.20
C ASP A 96 0.36 0.43 -10.03
N ALA A 97 1.15 1.37 -9.48
CA ALA A 97 1.57 2.58 -10.20
C ALA A 97 2.39 2.29 -11.48
N THR A 98 3.07 1.15 -11.54
CA THR A 98 3.74 0.71 -12.78
C THR A 98 2.70 0.28 -13.82
N ILE A 99 1.75 -0.56 -13.43
CA ILE A 99 0.69 -1.06 -14.30
C ILE A 99 -0.19 0.10 -14.81
N LEU A 100 -0.54 1.02 -13.90
CA LEU A 100 -1.29 2.24 -14.20
C LEU A 100 -0.55 3.16 -15.19
N GLY A 101 0.78 3.22 -15.10
CA GLY A 101 1.62 3.98 -16.03
C GLY A 101 1.54 3.48 -17.46
N ILE A 102 1.39 2.17 -17.66
CA ILE A 102 1.27 1.55 -18.99
C ILE A 102 -0.09 1.87 -19.62
N VAL A 103 -1.17 1.89 -18.83
CA VAL A 103 -2.54 2.17 -19.33
C VAL A 103 -2.85 3.65 -19.52
N GLY A 104 -1.89 4.54 -19.30
CA GLY A 104 -2.06 5.99 -19.50
C GLY A 104 -2.67 6.74 -18.31
N ALA A 105 -2.85 6.09 -17.15
CA ALA A 105 -3.23 6.73 -15.90
C ALA A 105 -2.05 7.45 -15.21
N GLY A 106 -0.88 7.48 -15.87
CA GLY A 106 0.35 8.05 -15.31
C GLY A 106 0.98 7.16 -14.23
N GLY A 107 2.24 7.45 -13.88
CA GLY A 107 2.99 6.68 -12.89
C GLY A 107 4.39 6.27 -13.36
N ILE A 108 5.05 5.41 -12.58
CA ILE A 108 6.43 4.97 -12.80
C ILE A 108 6.57 4.22 -14.14
N GLY A 109 5.50 3.57 -14.61
CA GLY A 109 5.47 2.86 -15.90
C GLY A 109 5.22 3.75 -17.13
N SER A 110 4.98 5.06 -16.96
CA SER A 110 4.68 5.96 -18.09
C SER A 110 5.82 6.09 -19.12
N PRO A 111 7.11 6.18 -18.73
CA PRO A 111 8.23 6.22 -19.69
C PRO A 111 8.31 4.96 -20.57
N LEU A 112 7.93 3.80 -20.02
CA LEU A 112 7.88 2.54 -20.77
C LEU A 112 6.84 2.61 -21.90
N ASN A 113 5.64 3.13 -21.63
CA ASN A 113 4.60 3.28 -22.65
C ASN A 113 5.01 4.26 -23.77
N ASN A 114 5.72 5.33 -23.41
CA ASN A 114 6.26 6.28 -24.39
C ASN A 114 7.35 5.65 -25.28
N ALA A 115 8.22 4.81 -24.71
CA ALA A 115 9.26 4.11 -25.47
C ALA A 115 8.67 3.09 -26.44
N ILE A 116 7.62 2.36 -26.03
CA ILE A 116 6.86 1.43 -26.88
C ILE A 116 6.20 2.18 -28.04
N SER A 117 5.48 3.27 -27.72
CA SER A 117 4.81 4.11 -28.73
C SER A 117 5.78 4.74 -29.73
N SER A 118 7.04 4.98 -29.33
CA SER A 118 8.09 5.54 -30.18
C SER A 118 8.81 4.49 -31.05
N GLY A 119 8.48 3.20 -30.93
CA GLY A 119 9.14 2.12 -31.67
C GLY A 119 10.61 1.87 -31.29
N LYS A 120 11.10 2.45 -30.17
CA LYS A 120 12.50 2.35 -29.73
C LYS A 120 12.71 1.12 -28.84
N TRP A 121 12.72 -0.07 -29.44
CA TRP A 121 12.80 -1.35 -28.72
C TRP A 121 14.04 -1.51 -27.82
N SER A 122 15.17 -0.91 -28.20
CA SER A 122 16.37 -0.87 -27.34
C SER A 122 16.11 -0.13 -26.02
N ASN A 123 15.34 0.97 -26.06
CA ASN A 123 15.00 1.74 -24.88
C ASN A 123 13.93 1.03 -24.04
N VAL A 124 13.00 0.31 -24.68
CA VAL A 124 11.99 -0.51 -24.00
C VAL A 124 12.65 -1.54 -23.10
N GLY A 125 13.66 -2.28 -23.61
CA GLY A 125 14.40 -3.27 -22.83
C GLY A 125 15.11 -2.65 -21.62
N ALA A 126 15.76 -1.49 -21.80
CA ALA A 126 16.43 -0.78 -20.72
C ALA A 126 15.46 -0.30 -19.62
N PHE A 127 14.32 0.29 -20.01
CA PHE A 127 13.31 0.72 -19.04
C PHE A 127 12.68 -0.46 -18.30
N LEU A 128 12.37 -1.54 -18.99
CA LEU A 128 11.78 -2.74 -18.40
C LEU A 128 12.73 -3.40 -17.39
N LEU A 129 14.01 -3.55 -17.74
CA LEU A 129 15.03 -4.09 -16.84
C LEU A 129 15.23 -3.20 -15.61
N THR A 130 15.31 -1.88 -15.82
CA THR A 130 15.44 -0.89 -14.73
C THR A 130 14.24 -0.97 -13.78
N LEU A 131 13.02 -1.10 -14.32
CA LEU A 131 11.81 -1.17 -13.52
C LEU A 131 11.78 -2.45 -12.69
N ILE A 132 12.14 -3.60 -13.26
CA ILE A 132 12.24 -4.87 -12.54
C ILE A 132 13.24 -4.75 -11.38
N LEU A 133 14.44 -4.22 -11.65
CA LEU A 133 15.45 -4.01 -10.61
C LEU A 133 14.95 -3.07 -9.50
N LEU A 134 14.25 -2.00 -9.85
CA LEU A 134 13.67 -1.07 -8.90
C LEU A 134 12.63 -1.75 -7.99
N VAL A 135 11.71 -2.51 -8.57
CA VAL A 135 10.67 -3.23 -7.81
C VAL A 135 11.30 -4.25 -6.87
N ILE A 136 12.26 -5.05 -7.34
CA ILE A 136 12.96 -6.04 -6.50
C ILE A 136 13.70 -5.35 -5.35
N LEU A 137 14.37 -4.22 -5.62
CA LEU A 137 15.10 -3.47 -4.59
C LEU A 137 14.15 -2.93 -3.51
N ILE A 138 12.98 -2.43 -3.92
CA ILE A 138 11.96 -1.92 -3.01
C ILE A 138 11.33 -3.05 -2.20
N GLU A 139 10.99 -4.17 -2.82
CA GLU A 139 10.48 -5.37 -2.13
C GLU A 139 11.48 -5.87 -1.09
N TYR A 140 12.77 -5.93 -1.45
CA TYR A 140 13.83 -6.36 -0.55
C TYR A 140 13.96 -5.41 0.65
N CYS A 141 13.97 -4.10 0.41
CA CYS A 141 14.00 -3.09 1.46
C CYS A 141 12.77 -3.19 2.36
N SER A 142 11.56 -3.25 1.80
CA SER A 142 10.30 -3.39 2.54
C SER A 142 10.27 -4.64 3.39
N THR A 143 10.71 -5.78 2.86
CA THR A 143 10.78 -7.05 3.58
C THR A 143 11.76 -6.98 4.74
N LYS A 144 12.94 -6.37 4.54
CA LYS A 144 13.94 -6.20 5.60
C LYS A 144 13.46 -5.27 6.72
N VAL A 145 12.77 -4.19 6.38
CA VAL A 145 12.18 -3.27 7.36
C VAL A 145 11.06 -3.96 8.15
N ARG A 146 10.17 -4.70 7.46
CA ARG A 146 9.14 -5.52 8.12
C ARG A 146 9.73 -6.59 9.03
N ALA A 147 10.77 -7.30 8.60
CA ALA A 147 11.43 -8.32 9.40
C ALA A 147 12.02 -7.73 10.69
N ARG A 148 12.58 -6.52 10.63
CA ARG A 148 13.06 -5.79 11.82
C ARG A 148 11.94 -5.35 12.77
N LEU A 149 10.77 -5.01 12.23
CA LEU A 149 9.59 -4.64 13.02
C LEU A 149 8.93 -5.87 13.68
N ALA A 150 8.86 -6.99 12.96
CA ALA A 150 8.30 -8.25 13.48
C ALA A 150 9.24 -8.92 14.50
N HIS A 151 10.55 -8.85 14.32
CA HIS A 151 11.55 -9.30 15.29
C HIS A 151 11.96 -8.22 16.29
N GLY A 152 11.03 -7.33 16.66
CA GLY A 152 11.28 -6.27 17.62
C GLY A 152 12.00 -6.75 18.88
N ARG A 153 13.31 -6.47 18.93
CA ARG A 153 14.17 -6.29 20.10
C ARG A 153 14.10 -7.41 21.15
N LYS A 154 14.99 -8.40 21.00
CA LYS A 154 15.69 -8.91 22.18
C LYS A 154 16.74 -7.89 22.61
#